data_AF-A0A3M6VLL4-F1
#
_entry.id   AF-A0A3M6VLL4-F1
#
_cell.length_a   1.000
_cell.length_b   1.000
_cell.length_c   1.000
_cell.angle_alpha   90.00
_cell.angle_beta   90.00
_cell.angle_gamma   90.00
#
_symmetry.space_group_name_H-M   'P 1'
#
loop_
_entity.id
_entity.type
_entity.pdbx_description
1 polymer ?
#
loop_
_entity_poly.entity_id
_entity_poly.type
_entity_poly.pdbx_seq_one_letter_code
_entity_poly.pdbx_strand_id
1 'polypeptide(L)'
;MEHLPDGLLAHVFSLLTARDVLQMTSTCRALSPSSHAVKQALEYVITRRFTDVTSFLPSSSSHWPRSLVVLRGAELLYIKELLSKSTTHSYEEAASCSPNCVVVSRSWLGAYKKRCQAFEHFLLQFRRTKRQQRRQNASKKKDMLTLEKLKIAPHSSLAEAGAMVVCSHDALLPAAQCVGRSRRAILNGDVFRAITVYAPELRGFTLKSCSDCMVCVREQENRELEAEEKKRMRFEREIAGSDEMLELLQRKNGFPKGLFSPMDLAGSRRQQLAPHLSMNGRSKHATYFLVPKKWLNKWRKFVRSQEDEAPGPVLNAELVCLSHQRTIVPPYVSMFLSGFTLEQSLKATQILGSKPARQYEIVTFGEWEALYDRYCAEFAIGFDVVNGAYHWRTQECQICNYGMGGGPSSNQPNPRR
;
A
#
# COMPACT_ATOMS: atom_id res chain seq x y z
N MET A 1 -12.82 -31.30 46.11
CA MET A 1 -13.46 -31.09 44.80
C MET A 1 -14.41 -32.24 44.45
N GLU A 2 -14.02 -33.50 44.64
CA GLU A 2 -14.85 -34.71 44.34
C GLU A 2 -16.16 -34.81 45.13
N HIS A 3 -16.25 -34.16 46.29
CA HIS A 3 -17.43 -34.19 47.18
C HIS A 3 -18.08 -32.82 47.35
N LEU A 4 -17.82 -31.86 46.44
CA LEU A 4 -18.52 -30.58 46.50
C LEU A 4 -19.99 -30.79 46.14
N PRO A 5 -20.94 -30.37 47.00
CA PRO A 5 -22.35 -30.26 46.63
C PRO A 5 -22.50 -29.49 45.32
N ASP A 6 -23.44 -29.91 44.47
CA ASP A 6 -23.67 -29.34 43.14
C ASP A 6 -23.82 -27.80 43.18
N GLY A 7 -24.44 -27.27 44.23
CA GLY A 7 -24.59 -25.83 44.45
C GLY A 7 -23.27 -25.08 44.67
N LEU A 8 -22.30 -25.69 45.36
CA LEU A 8 -20.98 -25.07 45.57
C LEU A 8 -20.15 -25.11 44.28
N LEU A 9 -20.23 -26.19 43.50
CA LEU A 9 -19.54 -26.26 42.21
C LEU A 9 -20.08 -25.21 41.23
N ALA A 10 -21.40 -25.06 41.16
CA ALA A 10 -22.06 -24.03 40.36
C ALA A 10 -21.64 -22.62 40.79
N HIS A 11 -21.51 -22.38 42.10
CA HIS A 11 -21.02 -21.10 42.62
C HIS A 11 -19.57 -20.83 42.20
N VAL A 12 -18.67 -21.80 42.34
CA VAL A 12 -17.28 -21.67 41.89
C VAL A 12 -17.23 -21.36 40.39
N PHE A 13 -17.97 -22.10 39.56
CA PHE A 13 -18.00 -21.86 38.11
C PHE A 13 -18.57 -20.47 37.77
N SER A 14 -19.47 -19.92 38.60
CA SER A 14 -20.02 -18.59 38.40
C SER A 14 -19.00 -17.46 38.59
N LEU A 15 -17.92 -17.73 39.33
CA LEU A 15 -16.82 -16.78 39.57
C LEU A 15 -15.71 -16.87 38.51
N LEU A 16 -15.73 -17.92 37.68
CA LEU A 16 -14.70 -18.23 36.71
C LEU A 16 -15.12 -17.86 35.28
N THR A 17 -14.14 -17.69 34.40
CA THR A 17 -14.39 -17.65 32.95
C THR A 17 -14.42 -19.06 32.37
N ALA A 18 -14.95 -19.24 31.17
CA ALA A 18 -14.94 -20.51 30.47
C ALA A 18 -13.51 -21.04 30.25
N ARG A 19 -12.53 -20.13 30.13
CA ARG A 19 -11.10 -20.47 30.04
C ARG A 19 -10.61 -21.05 31.37
N ASP A 20 -10.95 -20.43 32.49
CA ASP A 20 -10.52 -20.89 33.81
C ASP A 20 -11.20 -22.21 34.18
N VAL A 21 -12.49 -22.38 33.85
CA VAL A 21 -13.20 -23.65 34.04
C VAL A 21 -12.59 -24.74 33.15
N LEU A 22 -12.20 -24.43 31.90
CA LEU A 22 -11.47 -25.37 31.06
C LEU A 22 -10.13 -25.77 31.69
N GLN A 23 -9.35 -24.81 32.16
CA GLN A 23 -8.07 -25.09 32.81
C GLN A 23 -8.27 -25.95 34.06
N MET A 24 -9.25 -25.63 34.90
CA MET A 24 -9.59 -26.38 36.10
C MET A 24 -10.07 -27.81 35.79
N THR A 25 -10.93 -28.00 34.78
CA THR A 25 -11.42 -29.33 34.37
C THR A 25 -10.34 -30.15 33.66
N SER A 26 -9.38 -29.51 33.00
CA SER A 26 -8.23 -30.20 32.38
C SER A 26 -7.17 -30.66 33.38
N THR A 27 -7.03 -29.95 34.50
CA THR A 27 -6.03 -30.25 35.53
C THR A 27 -6.59 -31.16 36.63
N CYS A 28 -7.88 -31.07 36.93
CA CYS A 28 -8.53 -31.86 37.96
C CYS A 28 -9.30 -33.04 37.36
N ARG A 29 -8.74 -34.27 37.44
CA ARG A 29 -9.37 -35.50 36.92
C ARG A 29 -10.78 -35.77 37.48
N ALA A 30 -11.02 -35.33 38.71
CA ALA A 30 -12.32 -35.37 39.38
C ALA A 30 -13.43 -34.63 38.63
N LEU A 31 -13.08 -33.54 37.92
CA LEU A 31 -14.01 -32.68 37.21
C LEU A 31 -14.10 -33.06 35.74
N SER A 32 -14.46 -34.31 35.47
CA SER A 32 -14.70 -34.75 34.09
C SER A 32 -15.81 -33.91 33.45
N PRO A 33 -15.60 -33.34 32.23
CA PRO A 33 -16.64 -32.61 31.50
C PRO A 33 -17.91 -33.42 31.22
N SER A 34 -17.82 -34.75 31.27
CA SER A 34 -18.96 -35.66 31.10
C SER A 34 -19.75 -35.89 32.38
N SER A 35 -19.21 -35.52 33.55
CA SER A 35 -19.86 -35.64 34.86
C SER A 35 -21.18 -34.87 34.92
N HIS A 36 -22.16 -35.44 35.62
CA HIS A 36 -23.46 -34.82 35.83
C HIS A 36 -23.33 -33.51 36.64
N ALA A 37 -22.55 -33.51 37.71
CA ALA A 37 -22.31 -32.33 38.56
C ALA A 37 -21.72 -31.16 37.74
N VAL A 38 -20.74 -31.45 36.88
CA VAL A 38 -20.12 -30.44 35.99
C VAL A 38 -21.14 -29.89 34.98
N LYS A 39 -21.96 -30.77 34.38
CA LYS A 39 -23.01 -30.35 33.44
C LYS A 39 -24.07 -29.48 34.11
N GLN A 40 -24.49 -29.81 35.33
CA GLN A 40 -25.44 -29.01 36.10
C GLN A 40 -24.86 -27.66 36.50
N ALA A 41 -23.60 -27.62 36.94
CA ALA A 41 -22.89 -26.37 37.24
C ALA A 41 -22.78 -25.47 35.99
N LEU A 42 -22.44 -26.04 34.84
CA LEU A 42 -22.40 -25.30 33.56
C LEU A 42 -23.78 -24.79 33.16
N GLU A 43 -24.82 -25.61 33.27
CA GLU A 43 -26.20 -25.21 32.99
C GLU A 43 -26.58 -23.99 33.84
N TYR A 44 -26.37 -24.10 35.14
CA TYR A 44 -26.70 -23.05 36.09
C TYR A 44 -26.02 -21.72 35.76
N VAL A 45 -24.71 -21.74 35.47
CA VAL A 45 -23.97 -20.52 35.11
C VAL A 45 -24.50 -19.93 33.81
N ILE A 46 -24.73 -20.76 32.78
CA ILE A 46 -25.25 -20.31 31.48
C ILE A 46 -26.62 -19.66 31.62
N THR A 47 -27.53 -20.27 32.40
CA THR A 47 -28.92 -19.81 32.49
C THR A 47 -29.13 -18.73 33.54
N ARG A 48 -28.24 -18.58 34.52
CA ARG A 48 -28.37 -17.57 35.59
C ARG A 48 -27.49 -16.33 35.40
N ARG A 49 -26.23 -16.50 34.95
CA ARG A 49 -25.29 -15.37 34.76
C ARG A 49 -25.48 -14.69 33.40
N PHE A 50 -25.83 -15.45 32.38
CA PHE A 50 -25.93 -14.97 31.00
C PHE A 50 -27.37 -14.95 30.47
N THR A 51 -28.37 -14.97 31.35
CA THR A 51 -29.80 -15.09 31.02
C THR A 51 -30.25 -14.12 29.93
N ASP A 52 -29.77 -12.88 29.98
CA ASP A 52 -30.10 -11.83 29.01
C ASP A 52 -29.78 -12.25 27.57
N VAL A 53 -28.69 -12.99 27.38
CA VAL A 53 -28.19 -13.42 26.06
C VAL A 53 -28.42 -14.91 25.78
N THR A 54 -28.85 -15.70 26.77
CA THR A 54 -29.09 -17.15 26.66
C THR A 54 -30.51 -17.58 27.01
N SER A 55 -31.47 -16.67 27.15
CA SER A 55 -32.87 -16.96 27.48
C SER A 55 -33.55 -18.01 26.60
N PHE A 56 -33.05 -18.22 25.38
CA PHE A 56 -33.51 -19.25 24.46
C PHE A 56 -32.94 -20.66 24.72
N LEU A 57 -32.08 -20.82 25.72
CA LEU A 57 -31.50 -22.09 26.18
C LEU A 57 -32.08 -22.45 27.56
N PRO A 58 -33.38 -22.81 27.65
CA PRO A 58 -33.97 -23.11 28.95
C PRO A 58 -33.35 -24.36 29.56
N SER A 59 -33.21 -24.37 30.90
CA SER A 59 -32.69 -25.50 31.68
C SER A 59 -33.48 -26.79 31.43
N SER A 60 -34.79 -26.68 31.19
CA SER A 60 -35.67 -27.82 30.90
C SER A 60 -35.44 -28.47 29.52
N SER A 61 -34.75 -27.80 28.60
CA SER A 61 -34.54 -28.31 27.24
C SER A 61 -33.34 -29.24 27.18
N SER A 62 -33.54 -30.49 26.78
CA SER A 62 -32.45 -31.45 26.51
C SER A 62 -31.75 -31.25 25.15
N HIS A 63 -32.11 -30.21 24.39
CA HIS A 63 -31.66 -30.03 23.01
C HIS A 63 -30.29 -29.41 22.84
N TRP A 64 -29.73 -28.79 23.88
CA TRP A 64 -28.44 -28.11 23.83
C TRP A 64 -27.42 -28.77 24.76
N PRO A 65 -26.12 -28.81 24.42
CA PRO A 65 -25.12 -29.48 25.23
C PRO A 65 -24.64 -28.62 26.40
N ARG A 66 -24.66 -29.16 27.63
CA ARG A 66 -24.10 -28.50 28.84
C ARG A 66 -22.59 -28.63 28.82
N SER A 67 -21.95 -27.76 28.04
CA SER A 67 -20.54 -27.88 27.68
C SER A 67 -19.83 -26.54 27.78
N LEU A 68 -18.51 -26.60 27.94
CA LEU A 68 -17.64 -25.42 27.97
C LEU A 68 -17.72 -24.59 26.69
N VAL A 69 -18.01 -25.22 25.54
CA VAL A 69 -18.19 -24.51 24.26
C VAL A 69 -19.44 -23.62 24.30
N VAL A 70 -20.52 -24.09 24.93
CA VAL A 70 -21.75 -23.28 25.10
C VAL A 70 -21.52 -22.17 26.12
N LEU A 71 -20.84 -22.45 27.24
CA LEU A 71 -20.44 -21.41 28.20
C LEU A 71 -19.59 -20.33 27.52
N ARG A 72 -18.59 -20.71 26.72
CA ARG A 72 -17.78 -19.75 25.96
C ARG A 72 -18.62 -18.97 24.95
N GLY A 73 -19.58 -19.61 24.30
CA GLY A 73 -20.54 -18.92 23.43
C GLY A 73 -21.37 -17.88 24.18
N ALA A 74 -21.82 -18.19 25.39
CA ALA A 74 -22.57 -17.26 26.24
C ALA A 74 -21.73 -16.04 26.62
N GLU A 75 -20.46 -16.22 27.02
CA GLU A 75 -19.53 -15.10 27.28
C GLU A 75 -19.32 -14.20 26.06
N LEU A 76 -19.16 -14.80 24.88
CA LEU A 76 -18.97 -14.06 23.63
C LEU A 76 -20.22 -13.26 23.24
N LEU A 77 -21.41 -13.82 23.46
CA LEU A 77 -22.68 -13.10 23.25
C LEU A 77 -22.86 -11.98 24.27
N TYR A 78 -22.48 -12.19 25.52
CA TYR A 78 -22.50 -11.15 26.55
C TYR A 78 -21.61 -9.97 26.16
N ILE A 79 -20.38 -10.23 25.69
CA ILE A 79 -19.52 -9.15 25.20
C ILE A 79 -20.10 -8.48 23.95
N LYS A 80 -20.70 -9.25 23.03
CA LYS A 80 -21.37 -8.67 21.86
C LYS A 80 -22.46 -7.69 22.30
N GLU A 81 -23.22 -8.02 23.34
CA GLU A 81 -24.28 -7.17 23.90
C GLU A 81 -23.72 -5.93 24.62
N LEU A 82 -22.59 -6.06 25.32
CA LEU A 82 -21.91 -4.90 25.89
C LEU A 82 -21.43 -3.94 24.79
N LEU A 83 -20.85 -4.47 23.71
CA LEU A 83 -20.36 -3.69 22.58
C LEU A 83 -21.49 -3.05 21.77
N SER A 84 -22.67 -3.70 21.66
CA SER A 84 -23.83 -3.13 20.96
C SER A 84 -24.48 -1.99 21.74
N LYS A 85 -24.47 -2.06 23.07
CA LYS A 85 -24.95 -1.00 23.96
C LYS A 85 -23.97 0.16 24.10
N SER A 86 -22.69 -0.07 23.81
CA SER A 86 -21.65 0.96 23.88
C SER A 86 -21.49 1.70 22.56
N THR A 87 -21.40 3.02 22.60
CA THR A 87 -20.95 3.79 21.44
C THR A 87 -19.44 3.59 21.28
N THR A 88 -19.02 2.99 20.17
CA THR A 88 -17.61 2.92 19.78
C THR A 88 -17.30 4.13 18.91
N HIS A 89 -16.39 4.98 19.37
CA HIS A 89 -16.00 6.20 18.66
C HIS A 89 -14.74 5.99 17.84
N SER A 90 -14.59 6.78 16.78
CA SER A 90 -13.32 6.88 16.08
C SER A 90 -12.32 7.68 16.92
N TYR A 91 -11.02 7.45 16.76
CA TYR A 91 -10.02 8.17 17.55
C TYR A 91 -9.98 9.69 17.25
N GLU A 92 -10.41 10.08 16.06
CA GLU A 92 -10.58 11.48 15.65
C GLU A 92 -11.60 12.23 16.51
N GLU A 93 -12.51 11.52 17.20
CA GLU A 93 -13.50 12.06 18.13
C GLU A 93 -12.99 12.07 19.58
N ALA A 94 -11.70 11.85 19.82
CA ALA A 94 -11.12 11.80 21.17
C ALA A 94 -11.45 13.04 22.03
N ALA A 95 -11.48 14.22 21.41
CA ALA A 95 -11.74 15.48 22.11
C ALA A 95 -13.16 15.59 22.69
N SER A 96 -14.14 14.90 22.12
CA SER A 96 -15.54 14.89 22.59
C SER A 96 -15.85 13.71 23.52
N CYS A 97 -14.90 12.81 23.72
CA CYS A 97 -15.08 11.61 24.53
C CYS A 97 -14.82 11.88 26.02
N SER A 98 -15.46 11.09 26.88
CA SER A 98 -15.20 11.12 28.32
C SER A 98 -13.76 10.74 28.64
N PRO A 99 -13.11 11.34 29.66
CA PRO A 99 -11.76 10.96 30.08
C PRO A 99 -11.66 9.51 30.59
N ASN A 100 -12.79 8.90 30.97
CA ASN A 100 -12.84 7.49 31.39
C ASN A 100 -12.84 6.52 30.19
N CYS A 101 -12.73 6.99 28.96
CA CYS A 101 -12.62 6.14 27.78
C CYS A 101 -11.23 5.51 27.63
N VAL A 102 -11.16 4.44 26.85
CA VAL A 102 -9.96 3.65 26.58
C VAL A 102 -9.77 3.52 25.08
N VAL A 103 -8.55 3.77 24.61
CA VAL A 103 -8.12 3.56 23.23
C VAL A 103 -7.78 2.10 23.03
N VAL A 104 -8.38 1.48 22.03
CA VAL A 104 -8.22 0.06 21.68
C VAL A 104 -8.01 -0.11 20.17
N SER A 105 -7.60 -1.30 19.74
CA SER A 105 -7.49 -1.65 18.32
C SER A 105 -8.85 -1.83 17.66
N ARG A 106 -9.11 -1.09 16.57
CA ARG A 106 -10.31 -1.28 15.74
C ARG A 106 -10.32 -2.65 15.04
N SER A 107 -9.14 -3.15 14.66
CA SER A 107 -9.01 -4.51 14.12
C SER A 107 -9.45 -5.57 15.11
N TRP A 108 -9.09 -5.39 16.38
CA TRP A 108 -9.51 -6.31 17.42
C TRP A 108 -11.03 -6.34 17.54
N LEU A 109 -11.69 -5.17 17.61
CA LEU A 109 -13.15 -5.08 17.67
C LEU A 109 -13.83 -5.76 16.46
N GLY A 110 -13.28 -5.55 15.25
CA GLY A 110 -13.79 -6.18 14.03
C GLY A 110 -13.61 -7.71 14.01
N ALA A 111 -12.43 -8.20 14.37
CA ALA A 111 -12.13 -9.62 14.46
C ALA A 111 -13.00 -10.31 15.54
N TYR A 112 -13.18 -9.64 16.66
CA TYR A 112 -14.01 -10.12 17.76
C TYR A 112 -15.49 -10.19 17.38
N LYS A 113 -16.03 -9.15 16.72
CA LYS A 113 -17.42 -9.16 16.22
C LYS A 113 -17.68 -10.33 15.27
N LYS A 114 -16.73 -10.64 14.38
CA LYS A 114 -16.81 -11.80 13.49
C LYS A 114 -16.82 -13.12 14.27
N ARG A 115 -16.03 -13.22 15.35
CA ARG A 115 -16.01 -14.38 16.24
C ARG A 115 -17.34 -14.54 16.99
N CYS A 116 -17.92 -13.44 17.49
CA CYS A 116 -19.24 -13.45 18.12
C CYS A 116 -20.31 -13.97 17.17
N GLN A 117 -20.31 -13.56 15.89
CA GLN A 117 -21.27 -14.04 14.89
C GLN A 117 -21.18 -15.55 14.65
N ALA A 118 -19.97 -16.13 14.66
CA ALA A 118 -19.78 -17.56 14.51
C ALA A 118 -20.38 -18.35 15.69
N PHE A 119 -20.16 -17.88 16.92
CA PHE A 119 -20.74 -18.48 18.11
C PHE A 119 -22.24 -18.25 18.24
N GLU A 120 -22.74 -17.10 17.82
CA GLU A 120 -24.17 -16.83 17.74
C GLU A 120 -24.87 -17.81 16.81
N HIS A 121 -24.36 -18.02 15.60
CA HIS A 121 -24.91 -19.00 14.68
C HIS A 121 -24.87 -20.42 15.25
N PHE A 122 -23.77 -20.78 15.94
CA PHE A 122 -23.66 -22.04 16.67
C PHE A 122 -24.71 -22.17 17.78
N LEU A 123 -24.97 -21.14 18.59
CA LEU A 123 -25.95 -21.23 19.68
C LEU A 123 -27.40 -21.20 19.17
N LEU A 124 -27.67 -20.42 18.11
CA LEU A 124 -29.00 -20.34 17.49
C LEU A 124 -29.47 -21.66 16.88
N GLN A 125 -28.57 -22.60 16.58
CA GLN A 125 -28.97 -23.93 16.13
C GLN A 125 -29.83 -24.67 17.18
N PHE A 126 -29.66 -24.34 18.46
CA PHE A 126 -30.40 -24.94 19.57
C PHE A 126 -31.78 -24.30 19.83
N ARG A 127 -32.09 -23.17 19.16
CA ARG A 127 -33.44 -22.58 19.16
C ARG A 127 -34.45 -23.43 18.38
N ARG A 128 -33.98 -24.28 17.45
CA ARG A 128 -34.84 -25.03 16.51
C ARG A 128 -35.28 -26.36 17.12
N THR A 129 -36.53 -26.74 16.90
CA THR A 129 -37.07 -28.03 17.34
C THR A 129 -36.39 -29.19 16.58
N LYS A 130 -36.32 -30.39 17.19
CA LYS A 130 -35.78 -31.61 16.55
C LYS A 130 -36.33 -31.86 15.14
N ARG A 131 -37.58 -31.46 14.85
CA ARG A 131 -38.24 -31.60 13.55
C ARG A 131 -37.68 -30.65 12.48
N GLN A 132 -37.32 -29.41 12.85
CA GLN A 132 -36.66 -28.46 11.94
C GLN A 132 -35.18 -28.81 11.72
N GLN A 133 -34.51 -29.33 12.74
CA GLN A 133 -33.11 -29.74 12.67
C GLN A 133 -32.89 -30.93 11.74
N ARG A 134 -33.81 -31.92 11.72
CA ARG A 134 -33.78 -33.05 10.77
C ARG A 134 -33.87 -32.64 9.30
N ARG A 135 -34.62 -31.57 8.99
CA ARG A 135 -34.73 -31.03 7.61
C ARG A 135 -33.46 -30.30 7.14
N GLN A 136 -32.66 -29.75 8.05
CA GLN A 136 -31.40 -29.08 7.72
C GLN A 136 -30.19 -30.02 7.75
N ASN A 137 -30.19 -31.03 8.62
CA ASN A 137 -29.10 -32.00 8.70
C ASN A 137 -29.02 -32.88 7.43
N ALA A 138 -30.11 -33.01 6.67
CA ALA A 138 -30.11 -33.62 5.35
C ALA A 138 -29.36 -32.81 4.27
N SER A 139 -29.06 -31.52 4.51
CA SER A 139 -28.44 -30.63 3.50
C SER A 139 -27.04 -30.12 3.84
N LYS A 140 -26.42 -30.49 4.97
CA LYS A 140 -25.12 -29.91 5.39
C LYS A 140 -24.11 -30.89 5.94
N LYS A 141 -23.27 -31.42 5.05
CA LYS A 141 -21.96 -32.04 5.36
C LYS A 141 -20.89 -31.01 5.80
N LYS A 142 -21.23 -29.71 5.82
CA LYS A 142 -20.31 -28.57 6.04
C LYS A 142 -20.23 -28.06 7.48
N ASP A 143 -21.19 -28.41 8.35
CA ASP A 143 -21.29 -27.84 9.71
C ASP A 143 -20.39 -28.53 10.75
N MET A 144 -19.96 -29.77 10.52
CA MET A 144 -19.07 -30.47 11.46
C MET A 144 -17.64 -29.88 11.48
N LEU A 145 -17.17 -29.37 10.33
CA LEU A 145 -15.92 -28.62 10.20
C LEU A 145 -15.95 -27.28 10.96
N THR A 146 -17.13 -26.69 11.12
CA THR A 146 -17.31 -25.42 11.85
C THR A 146 -17.18 -25.63 13.36
N LEU A 147 -17.63 -26.78 13.89
CA LEU A 147 -17.50 -27.12 15.30
C LEU A 147 -16.04 -27.42 15.70
N GLU A 148 -15.27 -28.06 14.81
CA GLU A 148 -13.83 -28.24 15.03
C GLU A 148 -13.05 -26.93 14.94
N LYS A 149 -13.43 -25.99 14.07
CA LYS A 149 -12.84 -24.64 14.03
C LYS A 149 -13.23 -23.76 15.23
N LEU A 150 -14.33 -24.08 15.90
CA LEU A 150 -14.76 -23.43 17.15
C LEU A 150 -14.09 -24.03 18.40
N LYS A 151 -13.39 -25.17 18.28
CA LYS A 151 -12.52 -25.70 19.35
C LYS A 151 -11.39 -24.69 19.56
N ILE A 152 -11.59 -23.78 20.51
CA ILE A 152 -10.58 -22.96 21.21
C ILE A 152 -9.37 -22.69 20.31
N ALA A 153 -9.62 -22.17 19.11
CA ALA A 153 -8.54 -21.90 18.17
C ALA A 153 -7.61 -20.90 18.87
N PRO A 154 -6.28 -21.11 18.80
CA PRO A 154 -5.33 -20.30 19.52
C PRO A 154 -5.65 -18.82 19.25
N HIS A 155 -5.69 -18.04 20.32
CA HIS A 155 -6.06 -16.63 20.32
C HIS A 155 -5.07 -15.75 19.51
N SER A 156 -4.18 -16.33 18.71
CA SER A 156 -3.12 -15.64 17.95
C SER A 156 -3.68 -14.53 17.07
N SER A 157 -4.75 -14.80 16.31
CA SER A 157 -5.34 -13.77 15.44
C SER A 157 -5.95 -12.58 16.19
N LEU A 158 -6.50 -12.79 17.39
CA LEU A 158 -7.00 -11.70 18.23
C LEU A 158 -5.85 -10.99 18.97
N ALA A 159 -4.83 -11.73 19.40
CA ALA A 159 -3.63 -11.16 20.01
C ALA A 159 -2.89 -10.25 19.03
N GLU A 160 -2.68 -10.72 17.79
CA GLU A 160 -2.12 -9.93 16.69
C GLU A 160 -2.98 -8.69 16.42
N ALA A 161 -4.31 -8.86 16.29
CA ALA A 161 -5.21 -7.74 16.05
C ALA A 161 -5.17 -6.71 17.20
N GLY A 162 -5.02 -7.15 18.45
CA GLY A 162 -4.88 -6.29 19.62
C GLY A 162 -3.54 -5.55 19.67
N ALA A 163 -2.47 -6.22 19.23
CA ALA A 163 -1.11 -5.66 19.17
C ALA A 163 -0.92 -4.62 18.05
N MET A 164 -1.85 -4.50 17.08
CA MET A 164 -1.74 -3.54 15.97
C MET A 164 -1.65 -2.06 16.38
N VAL A 165 -2.00 -1.72 17.61
CA VAL A 165 -1.91 -0.35 18.16
C VAL A 165 -0.82 -0.24 19.23
N VAL A 166 -0.03 -1.29 19.44
CA VAL A 166 1.02 -1.37 20.46
C VAL A 166 2.37 -1.49 19.74
N CYS A 167 3.35 -0.68 20.12
CA CYS A 167 4.70 -0.81 19.59
C CYS A 167 5.52 -1.86 20.37
N SER A 168 6.74 -2.13 19.92
CA SER A 168 7.68 -3.03 20.61
C SER A 168 8.04 -2.58 22.03
N HIS A 169 7.85 -1.30 22.35
CA HIS A 169 8.09 -0.72 23.68
C HIS A 169 6.89 -0.87 24.63
N ASP A 170 5.88 -1.66 24.27
CA ASP A 170 4.62 -1.86 25.00
C ASP A 170 3.84 -0.55 25.24
N ALA A 171 4.06 0.44 24.37
CA ALA A 171 3.40 1.74 24.38
C ALA A 171 2.48 1.88 23.17
N LEU A 172 1.66 2.93 23.14
CA LEU A 172 0.77 3.20 22.01
C LEU A 172 1.61 3.53 20.75
N LEU A 173 1.41 2.74 19.69
CA LEU A 173 2.08 2.92 18.41
C LEU A 173 1.67 4.27 17.79
N PRO A 174 2.58 5.13 17.27
CA PRO A 174 2.25 6.46 16.76
C PRO A 174 1.13 6.50 15.72
N ALA A 175 0.31 7.54 15.75
CA ALA A 175 -0.92 7.60 14.94
C ALA A 175 -0.63 7.57 13.44
N ALA A 176 0.48 8.20 13.03
CA ALA A 176 0.97 8.19 11.65
C ALA A 176 1.27 6.78 11.12
N GLN A 177 1.62 5.83 12.01
CA GLN A 177 1.90 4.44 11.67
C GLN A 177 0.64 3.55 11.71
N CYS A 178 -0.46 4.06 12.27
CA CYS A 178 -1.75 3.37 12.37
C CYS A 178 -2.60 3.53 11.09
N VAL A 179 -2.21 2.89 9.97
CA VAL A 179 -2.96 2.94 8.71
C VAL A 179 -3.93 1.77 8.50
N GLY A 180 -5.11 2.08 7.92
CA GLY A 180 -6.10 1.08 7.51
C GLY A 180 -6.63 0.22 8.68
N ARG A 181 -6.16 -1.03 8.77
CA ARG A 181 -6.60 -2.01 9.78
C ARG A 181 -6.05 -1.69 11.18
N SER A 182 -4.92 -1.02 11.32
CA SER A 182 -4.33 -0.65 12.62
C SER A 182 -4.93 0.62 13.24
N ARG A 183 -6.07 1.11 12.72
CA ARG A 183 -6.73 2.29 13.30
C ARG A 183 -7.14 2.07 14.76
N ARG A 184 -7.03 3.15 15.52
CA ARG A 184 -7.47 3.24 16.91
C ARG A 184 -9.00 3.42 16.96
N ALA A 185 -9.61 2.89 18.00
CA ALA A 185 -11.01 3.11 18.34
C ALA A 185 -11.10 3.46 19.82
N ILE A 186 -12.14 4.18 20.20
CA ILE A 186 -12.38 4.58 21.59
C ILE A 186 -13.56 3.80 22.13
N LEU A 187 -13.37 3.19 23.29
CA LEU A 187 -14.36 2.41 24.01
C LEU A 187 -14.60 3.03 25.39
N ASN A 188 -15.82 2.95 25.92
CA ASN A 188 -16.08 3.32 27.30
C ASN A 188 -15.26 2.44 28.26
N GLY A 189 -14.62 3.05 29.28
CA GLY A 189 -13.78 2.33 30.23
C GLY A 189 -14.51 1.27 31.05
N ASP A 190 -15.79 1.45 31.37
CA ASP A 190 -16.58 0.46 32.11
C ASP A 190 -16.81 -0.79 31.27
N VAL A 191 -17.10 -0.59 29.99
CA VAL A 191 -17.24 -1.66 28.99
C VAL A 191 -15.91 -2.37 28.79
N PHE A 192 -14.81 -1.62 28.68
CA PHE A 192 -13.46 -2.19 28.59
C PHE A 192 -13.12 -3.09 29.80
N ARG A 193 -13.39 -2.61 31.03
CA ARG A 193 -13.15 -3.41 32.25
C ARG A 193 -13.99 -4.69 32.28
N ALA A 194 -15.24 -4.63 31.82
CA ALA A 194 -16.09 -5.82 31.73
C ALA A 194 -15.61 -6.83 30.67
N ILE A 195 -15.09 -6.35 29.53
CA ILE A 195 -14.65 -7.21 28.42
C ILE A 195 -13.31 -7.90 28.74
N THR A 196 -12.35 -7.17 29.31
CA THR A 196 -10.99 -7.66 29.58
C THR A 196 -10.95 -8.92 30.44
N VAL A 197 -11.96 -9.13 31.30
CA VAL A 197 -12.13 -10.37 32.08
C VAL A 197 -12.22 -11.60 31.18
N TYR A 198 -12.96 -11.55 30.07
CA TYR A 198 -13.17 -12.70 29.18
C TYR A 198 -12.27 -12.69 27.92
N ALA A 199 -11.58 -11.57 27.70
CA ALA A 199 -10.74 -11.28 26.55
C ALA A 199 -9.42 -10.59 26.98
N PRO A 200 -8.52 -11.32 27.67
CA PRO A 200 -7.26 -10.75 28.18
C PRO A 200 -6.30 -10.30 27.08
N GLU A 201 -6.50 -10.75 25.84
CA GLU A 201 -5.74 -10.31 24.67
C GLU A 201 -6.06 -8.88 24.22
N LEU A 202 -7.15 -8.28 24.71
CA LEU A 202 -7.52 -6.91 24.39
C LEU A 202 -6.58 -5.95 25.13
N ARG A 203 -5.72 -5.27 24.38
CA ARG A 203 -4.90 -4.16 24.88
C ARG A 203 -5.67 -2.85 24.81
N GLY A 204 -5.51 -2.02 25.84
CA GLY A 204 -6.16 -0.71 25.91
C GLY A 204 -5.32 0.30 26.69
N PHE A 205 -5.39 1.56 26.25
CA PHE A 205 -4.71 2.69 26.86
C PHE A 205 -5.72 3.73 27.30
N THR A 206 -5.65 4.20 28.55
CA THR A 206 -6.61 5.19 29.06
C THR A 206 -6.48 6.48 28.28
N LEU A 207 -7.59 7.05 27.81
CA LEU A 207 -7.58 8.21 26.92
C LEU A 207 -6.88 9.43 27.54
N LYS A 208 -6.98 9.60 28.87
CA LYS A 208 -6.35 10.71 29.61
C LYS A 208 -4.81 10.65 29.62
N SER A 209 -4.23 9.45 29.63
CA SER A 209 -2.78 9.23 29.76
C SER A 209 -2.15 8.65 28.51
N CYS A 210 -2.96 8.35 27.48
CA CYS A 210 -2.44 7.80 26.25
C CYS A 210 -1.67 8.88 25.49
N SER A 211 -0.39 8.62 25.28
CA SER A 211 0.47 9.38 24.38
C SER A 211 1.13 8.40 23.44
N ASP A 212 1.46 8.88 22.24
CA ASP A 212 2.23 8.09 21.29
C ASP A 212 3.61 7.76 21.89
N CYS A 213 4.14 6.58 21.57
CA CYS A 213 5.45 6.16 22.04
C CYS A 213 6.54 7.16 21.61
N MET A 214 7.12 7.88 22.56
CA MET A 214 8.14 8.92 22.28
C MET A 214 9.37 8.37 21.54
N VAL A 215 9.74 7.11 21.78
CA VAL A 215 10.85 6.46 21.05
C VAL A 215 10.49 6.30 19.57
N CYS A 216 9.31 5.75 19.28
CA CYS A 216 8.84 5.56 17.91
C CYS A 216 8.57 6.88 17.18
N VAL A 217 8.10 7.91 17.89
CA VAL A 217 7.92 9.27 17.34
C VAL A 217 9.28 9.84 16.91
N ARG A 218 10.27 9.82 17.81
CA ARG A 218 11.62 10.32 17.49
C ARG A 218 12.31 9.53 16.38
N GLU A 219 12.17 8.21 16.37
CA GLU A 219 12.70 7.39 15.27
C GLU A 219 12.06 7.76 13.93
N GLN A 220 10.75 8.04 13.93
CA GLN A 220 10.06 8.46 12.72
C GLN A 220 10.54 9.84 12.27
N GLU A 221 10.62 10.81 13.17
CA GLU A 221 11.14 12.15 12.89
C GLU A 221 12.57 12.08 12.34
N ASN A 222 13.44 11.27 12.94
CA ASN A 222 14.81 11.07 12.46
C ASN A 222 14.85 10.46 11.06
N ARG A 223 14.02 9.45 10.77
CA ARG A 223 13.94 8.84 9.42
C ARG A 223 13.44 9.84 8.38
N GLU A 224 12.47 10.68 8.74
CA GLU A 224 11.95 11.73 7.85
C GLU A 224 13.02 12.80 7.58
N LEU A 225 13.76 13.22 8.61
CA LEU A 225 14.90 14.14 8.48
C LEU A 225 16.02 13.55 7.62
N GLU A 226 16.42 12.30 7.87
CA GLU A 226 17.42 11.60 7.05
C GLU A 226 16.98 11.45 5.59
N ALA A 227 15.70 11.17 5.36
CA ALA A 227 15.15 11.10 4.02
C ALA A 227 15.23 12.46 3.34
N GLU A 228 14.82 13.54 4.00
CA GLU A 228 14.86 14.89 3.43
C GLU A 228 16.29 15.37 3.18
N GLU A 229 17.22 15.08 4.09
CA GLU A 229 18.64 15.35 3.94
C GLU A 229 19.21 14.60 2.71
N LYS A 230 18.86 13.32 2.52
CA LYS A 230 19.24 12.55 1.33
C LYS A 230 18.67 13.17 0.05
N LYS A 231 17.42 13.67 0.07
CA LYS A 231 16.84 14.36 -1.09
C LYS A 231 17.59 15.65 -1.39
N ARG A 232 17.90 16.45 -0.37
CA ARG A 232 18.64 17.70 -0.51
C ARG A 232 20.04 17.44 -1.06
N MET A 233 20.80 16.54 -0.44
CA MET A 233 22.15 16.16 -0.91
C MET A 233 22.14 15.62 -2.34
N ARG A 234 21.11 14.84 -2.73
CA ARG A 234 20.98 14.37 -4.11
C ARG A 234 20.72 15.53 -5.06
N PHE A 235 19.79 16.41 -4.75
CA PHE A 235 19.53 17.59 -5.57
C PHE A 235 20.78 18.47 -5.70
N GLU A 236 21.48 18.73 -4.60
CA GLU A 236 22.72 19.52 -4.59
C GLU A 236 23.81 18.87 -5.45
N ARG A 237 24.06 17.57 -5.26
CA ARG A 237 25.06 16.84 -6.07
C ARG A 237 24.75 16.87 -7.56
N GLU A 238 23.50 16.67 -7.92
CA GLU A 238 23.09 16.46 -9.31
C GLU A 238 22.74 17.73 -10.06
N ILE A 239 22.51 18.86 -9.36
CA ILE A 239 22.07 20.12 -9.96
C ILE A 239 22.94 21.30 -9.56
N ALA A 240 23.40 21.40 -8.30
CA ALA A 240 24.04 22.63 -7.81
C ALA A 240 25.25 23.04 -8.67
N GLY A 241 25.36 24.36 -8.89
CA GLY A 241 26.44 24.95 -9.69
C GLY A 241 26.25 24.89 -11.21
N SER A 242 25.14 24.36 -11.73
CA SER A 242 24.80 24.41 -13.17
C SER A 242 23.37 24.88 -13.38
N ASP A 243 23.25 26.11 -13.90
CA ASP A 243 21.96 26.69 -14.29
C ASP A 243 21.36 25.90 -15.48
N GLU A 244 22.20 25.34 -16.34
CA GLU A 244 21.82 24.50 -17.48
C GLU A 244 21.06 23.25 -17.02
N MET A 245 21.58 22.57 -15.98
CA MET A 245 20.93 21.38 -15.41
C MET A 245 19.61 21.73 -14.71
N LEU A 246 19.53 22.89 -14.07
CA LEU A 246 18.29 23.39 -13.48
C LEU A 246 17.24 23.71 -14.55
N GLU A 247 17.63 24.35 -15.65
CA GLU A 247 16.75 24.63 -16.79
C GLU A 247 16.23 23.34 -17.44
N LEU A 248 17.11 22.35 -17.65
CA LEU A 248 16.76 21.05 -18.20
C LEU A 248 15.79 20.28 -17.29
N LEU A 249 15.95 20.37 -15.97
CA LEU A 249 15.06 19.77 -14.99
C LEU A 249 13.65 20.36 -15.07
N GLN A 250 13.54 21.67 -15.26
CA GLN A 250 12.26 22.39 -15.32
C GLN A 250 11.57 22.32 -16.68
N ARG A 251 12.28 21.91 -17.74
CA ARG A 251 11.78 21.87 -19.11
C ARG A 251 10.60 20.90 -19.30
N LYS A 252 9.54 21.40 -19.95
CA LYS A 252 8.34 20.62 -20.32
C LYS A 252 8.22 20.31 -21.82
N ASN A 253 8.81 21.15 -22.67
CA ASN A 253 8.52 21.13 -24.11
C ASN A 253 9.43 20.20 -24.94
N GLY A 254 10.42 19.54 -24.30
CA GLY A 254 11.34 18.63 -24.99
C GLY A 254 12.38 19.30 -25.90
N PHE A 255 12.47 20.63 -25.89
CA PHE A 255 13.48 21.43 -26.58
C PHE A 255 13.70 22.77 -25.84
N PRO A 256 14.85 23.46 -26.02
CA PRO A 256 15.13 24.71 -25.33
C PRO A 256 14.29 25.86 -25.86
N LYS A 257 13.91 26.81 -24.98
CA LYS A 257 13.00 27.93 -25.31
C LYS A 257 13.52 28.82 -26.45
N GLY A 258 14.83 28.91 -26.61
CA GLY A 258 15.50 29.71 -27.65
C GLY A 258 15.75 29.00 -28.98
N LEU A 259 15.28 27.76 -29.17
CA LEU A 259 15.52 27.01 -30.42
C LEU A 259 14.82 27.65 -31.63
N PHE A 260 13.63 28.21 -31.43
CA PHE A 260 12.84 28.87 -32.46
C PHE A 260 12.59 30.33 -32.09
N SER A 261 12.62 31.22 -33.08
CA SER A 261 12.21 32.61 -32.88
C SER A 261 10.69 32.73 -32.97
N PRO A 262 10.05 33.57 -32.14
CA PRO A 262 8.67 33.96 -32.36
C PRO A 262 8.57 34.72 -33.70
N MET A 263 7.73 34.25 -34.62
CA MET A 263 7.30 35.07 -35.76
C MET A 263 5.86 35.50 -35.56
N ASP A 264 5.65 36.80 -35.43
CA ASP A 264 4.32 37.42 -35.49
C ASP A 264 3.98 37.71 -36.96
N LEU A 265 3.64 36.66 -37.72
CA LEU A 265 3.02 36.81 -39.04
C LEU A 265 1.69 36.08 -39.05
N ALA A 266 0.64 36.88 -39.29
CA ALA A 266 -0.75 36.51 -39.20
C ALA A 266 -1.06 35.19 -39.95
N GLY A 267 -1.64 34.22 -39.22
CA GLY A 267 -2.43 33.12 -39.80
C GLY A 267 -1.73 31.78 -40.03
N SER A 268 -0.40 31.67 -39.93
CA SER A 268 0.30 30.36 -40.01
C SER A 268 1.46 30.29 -39.03
N ARG A 269 1.31 29.53 -37.95
CA ARG A 269 2.39 29.23 -36.98
C ARG A 269 3.43 28.30 -37.63
N ARG A 270 4.25 28.81 -38.55
CA ARG A 270 5.50 28.16 -38.95
C ARG A 270 6.58 28.59 -37.96
N GLN A 271 7.20 27.64 -37.29
CA GLN A 271 8.32 27.90 -36.38
C GLN A 271 9.60 28.00 -37.22
N GLN A 272 10.32 29.12 -37.16
CA GLN A 272 11.64 29.25 -37.78
C GLN A 272 12.73 29.15 -36.72
N LEU A 273 13.79 28.40 -37.01
CA LEU A 273 14.94 28.29 -36.12
C LEU A 273 15.49 29.68 -35.82
N ALA A 274 15.80 29.94 -34.56
CA ALA A 274 16.22 31.25 -34.13
C ALA A 274 17.55 31.65 -34.79
N PRO A 275 17.65 32.81 -35.47
CA PRO A 275 18.94 33.38 -35.79
C PRO A 275 19.58 33.81 -34.47
N HIS A 276 20.53 33.04 -33.96
CA HIS A 276 21.22 33.39 -32.73
C HIS A 276 21.99 34.71 -32.92
N LEU A 277 21.46 35.79 -32.32
CA LEU A 277 22.07 37.13 -32.32
C LEU A 277 23.03 37.22 -31.12
N SER A 278 24.33 37.34 -31.39
CA SER A 278 25.33 37.65 -30.36
C SER A 278 25.56 39.16 -30.33
N MET A 279 25.58 39.76 -29.13
CA MET A 279 25.81 41.20 -28.95
C MET A 279 27.22 41.68 -29.37
N ASN A 280 28.19 40.79 -29.64
CA ASN A 280 29.61 41.18 -29.81
C ASN A 280 30.35 40.57 -31.02
N GLY A 281 29.66 40.23 -32.12
CA GLY A 281 30.32 40.12 -33.44
C GLY A 281 31.30 38.95 -33.68
N ARG A 282 31.35 37.90 -32.85
CA ARG A 282 32.07 36.64 -33.17
C ARG A 282 31.14 35.42 -33.15
N SER A 283 31.05 34.76 -34.31
CA SER A 283 30.40 33.50 -34.70
C SER A 283 28.88 33.29 -34.41
N LYS A 284 28.10 33.35 -35.50
CA LYS A 284 26.62 33.16 -35.62
C LYS A 284 26.20 31.68 -35.60
N HIS A 285 26.46 30.96 -34.52
CA HIS A 285 26.18 29.52 -34.44
C HIS A 285 25.69 29.11 -33.05
N ALA A 286 24.77 28.15 -33.01
CA ALA A 286 24.39 27.46 -31.79
C ALA A 286 24.39 25.96 -32.01
N THR A 287 24.94 25.23 -31.06
CA THR A 287 25.05 23.77 -31.11
C THR A 287 24.02 23.15 -30.19
N TYR A 288 23.36 22.11 -30.70
CA TYR A 288 22.35 21.34 -29.97
C TYR A 288 22.65 19.84 -30.06
N PHE A 289 22.18 19.08 -29.06
CA PHE A 289 22.35 17.63 -29.01
C PHE A 289 21.01 16.92 -28.74
N LEU A 290 20.97 15.64 -29.09
CA LEU A 290 19.84 14.75 -28.82
C LEU A 290 20.12 13.88 -27.59
N VAL A 291 19.16 13.86 -26.66
CA VAL A 291 19.18 13.01 -25.47
C VAL A 291 17.91 12.15 -25.42
N PRO A 292 17.99 10.84 -25.12
CA PRO A 292 16.80 9.99 -25.07
C PRO A 292 15.84 10.49 -23.99
N LYS A 293 14.58 10.74 -24.37
CA LYS A 293 13.53 11.21 -23.45
C LYS A 293 13.27 10.24 -22.30
N LYS A 294 13.40 8.94 -22.55
CA LYS A 294 13.29 7.91 -21.51
C LYS A 294 14.37 8.07 -20.45
N TRP A 295 15.60 8.35 -20.87
CA TRP A 295 16.73 8.58 -19.97
C TRP A 295 16.51 9.86 -19.17
N LEU A 296 16.14 10.97 -19.82
CA LEU A 296 15.84 12.24 -19.12
C LEU A 296 14.69 12.11 -18.12
N ASN A 297 13.66 11.31 -18.42
CA ASN A 297 12.59 11.06 -17.47
C ASN A 297 13.08 10.30 -16.23
N LYS A 298 13.94 9.29 -16.41
CA LYS A 298 14.56 8.57 -15.28
C LYS A 298 15.46 9.51 -14.47
N TRP A 299 16.27 10.32 -15.15
CA TRP A 299 17.11 11.35 -14.51
C TRP A 299 16.28 12.35 -13.69
N ARG A 300 15.20 12.92 -14.25
CA ARG A 300 14.32 13.86 -13.53
C ARG A 300 13.70 13.24 -12.28
N LYS A 301 13.29 11.97 -12.36
CA LYS A 301 12.74 11.25 -11.20
C LYS A 301 13.81 10.97 -10.15
N PHE A 302 15.01 10.58 -10.58
CA PHE A 302 16.15 10.37 -9.71
C PHE A 302 16.50 11.63 -8.93
N VAL A 303 16.71 12.77 -9.62
CA VAL A 303 17.01 14.07 -9.00
C VAL A 303 15.91 14.52 -8.06
N ARG A 304 14.63 14.34 -8.43
CA ARG A 304 13.47 14.67 -7.57
C ARG A 304 13.22 13.65 -6.45
N SER A 305 14.11 12.68 -6.28
CA SER A 305 13.99 11.61 -5.29
C SER A 305 12.67 10.84 -5.34
N GLN A 306 12.13 10.67 -6.54
CA GLN A 306 10.97 9.82 -6.82
C GLN A 306 11.40 8.38 -7.11
N GLU A 307 12.64 8.20 -7.57
CA GLU A 307 13.29 6.89 -7.80
C GLU A 307 14.71 6.97 -7.22
N ASP A 308 15.20 5.87 -6.63
CA ASP A 308 16.54 5.81 -6.02
C ASP A 308 17.64 5.43 -7.01
N GLU A 309 17.27 4.83 -8.14
CA GLU A 309 18.22 4.35 -9.13
C GLU A 309 18.67 5.48 -10.07
N ALA A 310 19.98 5.69 -10.16
CA ALA A 310 20.57 6.63 -11.10
C ALA A 310 20.21 6.25 -12.56
N PRO A 311 20.11 7.23 -13.47
CA PRO A 311 19.74 6.96 -14.86
C PRO A 311 20.78 6.17 -15.65
N GLY A 312 22.02 6.08 -15.16
CA GLY A 312 23.16 5.49 -15.88
C GLY A 312 23.67 6.43 -16.99
N PRO A 313 24.56 5.95 -17.87
CA PRO A 313 25.11 6.78 -18.94
C PRO A 313 24.08 7.14 -20.01
N VAL A 314 24.30 8.26 -20.70
CA VAL A 314 23.48 8.67 -21.84
C VAL A 314 23.86 7.82 -23.06
N LEU A 315 22.91 7.00 -23.54
CA LEU A 315 23.14 6.06 -24.65
C LEU A 315 22.41 6.50 -25.93
N ASN A 316 23.18 6.83 -26.95
CA ASN A 316 22.70 7.26 -28.28
C ASN A 316 23.08 6.29 -29.41
N ALA A 317 23.57 5.09 -29.10
CA ALA A 317 24.10 4.15 -30.09
C ALA A 317 23.11 3.79 -31.22
N GLU A 318 21.80 3.84 -30.98
CA GLU A 318 20.77 3.58 -32.00
C GLU A 318 20.66 4.65 -33.08
N LEU A 319 21.22 5.83 -32.83
CA LEU A 319 21.34 6.92 -33.79
C LEU A 319 22.63 6.81 -34.60
N VAL A 320 23.41 5.74 -34.45
CA VAL A 320 24.66 5.52 -35.18
C VAL A 320 24.50 4.35 -36.13
N CYS A 321 24.69 4.60 -37.43
CA CYS A 321 24.84 3.55 -38.42
C CYS A 321 26.28 3.05 -38.41
N LEU A 322 26.52 1.92 -37.75
CA LEU A 322 27.87 1.34 -37.65
C LEU A 322 28.46 1.00 -39.03
N SER A 323 27.65 0.48 -39.96
CA SER A 323 28.13 0.09 -41.30
C SER A 323 28.59 1.26 -42.15
N HIS A 324 27.97 2.44 -41.99
CA HIS A 324 28.27 3.61 -42.81
C HIS A 324 28.99 4.71 -42.04
N GLN A 325 29.23 4.54 -40.74
CA GLN A 325 29.79 5.54 -39.82
C GLN A 325 29.06 6.90 -39.92
N ARG A 326 27.73 6.84 -40.02
CA ARG A 326 26.84 7.99 -40.22
C ARG A 326 25.74 8.03 -39.17
N THR A 327 25.12 9.19 -38.98
CA THR A 327 24.02 9.34 -38.03
C THR A 327 22.69 8.90 -38.65
N ILE A 328 21.93 8.10 -37.92
CA ILE A 328 20.55 7.76 -38.25
C ILE A 328 19.65 8.74 -37.48
N VAL A 329 19.11 9.74 -38.18
CA VAL A 329 18.27 10.78 -37.57
C VAL A 329 16.81 10.32 -37.53
N PRO A 330 16.09 10.44 -36.40
CA PRO A 330 14.67 10.14 -36.36
C PRO A 330 13.89 11.12 -37.27
N PRO A 331 13.05 10.65 -38.22
CA PRO A 331 12.38 11.51 -39.19
C PRO A 331 11.57 12.65 -38.57
N TYR A 332 10.94 12.41 -37.42
CA TYR A 332 10.16 13.43 -36.72
C TYR A 332 11.04 14.60 -36.23
N VAL A 333 12.34 14.38 -35.96
CA VAL A 333 13.26 15.44 -35.56
C VAL A 333 13.57 16.33 -36.75
N SER A 334 13.89 15.77 -37.91
CA SER A 334 14.11 16.55 -39.14
C SER A 334 12.86 17.35 -39.52
N MET A 335 11.66 16.74 -39.46
CA MET A 335 10.39 17.45 -39.68
C MET A 335 10.20 18.60 -38.66
N PHE A 336 10.46 18.35 -37.39
CA PHE A 336 10.35 19.37 -36.35
C PHE A 336 11.30 20.55 -36.60
N LEU A 337 12.56 20.29 -36.94
CA LEU A 337 13.56 21.31 -37.28
C LEU A 337 13.22 22.08 -38.56
N SER A 338 12.46 21.48 -39.48
CA SER A 338 11.90 22.14 -40.67
C SER A 338 10.67 23.03 -40.37
N GLY A 339 10.25 23.15 -39.12
CA GLY A 339 9.23 24.12 -38.68
C GLY A 339 7.83 23.57 -38.45
N PHE A 340 7.65 22.24 -38.51
CA PHE A 340 6.42 21.57 -38.07
C PHE A 340 6.37 21.50 -36.53
N THR A 341 5.17 21.45 -35.94
CA THR A 341 5.07 21.25 -34.49
C THR A 341 5.52 19.84 -34.09
N LEU A 342 6.04 19.67 -32.87
CA LEU A 342 6.49 18.35 -32.40
C LEU A 342 5.38 17.29 -32.46
N GLU A 343 4.13 17.66 -32.13
CA GLU A 343 2.98 16.78 -32.28
C GLU A 343 2.71 16.38 -33.73
N GLN A 344 2.79 17.33 -34.68
CA GLN A 344 2.59 17.06 -36.10
C GLN A 344 3.66 16.10 -36.62
N SER A 345 4.93 16.36 -36.30
CA SER A 345 6.06 15.52 -36.70
C SER A 345 5.96 14.09 -36.15
N LEU A 346 5.57 13.95 -34.89
CA LEU A 346 5.37 12.65 -34.25
C LEU A 346 4.20 11.88 -34.87
N LYS A 347 3.05 12.54 -35.09
CA LYS A 347 1.88 11.92 -35.75
C LYS A 347 2.20 11.47 -37.16
N ALA A 348 2.87 12.31 -37.96
CA ALA A 348 3.25 11.97 -39.32
C ALA A 348 4.18 10.75 -39.37
N THR A 349 5.17 10.68 -38.48
CA THR A 349 6.12 9.56 -38.43
C THR A 349 5.48 8.26 -37.95
N GLN A 350 4.50 8.33 -37.04
CA GLN A 350 3.73 7.17 -36.59
C GLN A 350 2.84 6.57 -37.69
N ILE A 351 2.23 7.43 -38.52
CA ILE A 351 1.39 6.99 -39.65
C ILE A 351 2.22 6.24 -40.71
N LEU A 352 3.50 6.58 -40.86
CA LEU A 352 4.44 5.94 -41.80
C LEU A 352 4.92 4.53 -41.36
N GLY A 353 4.24 3.88 -40.40
CA GLY A 353 4.55 2.51 -39.98
C GLY A 353 5.83 2.36 -39.14
N SER A 354 6.43 3.47 -38.71
CA SER A 354 7.53 3.42 -37.75
C SER A 354 6.99 2.90 -36.42
N LYS A 355 7.57 1.80 -35.89
CA LYS A 355 7.38 1.41 -34.48
C LYS A 355 7.52 2.65 -33.61
N PRO A 356 6.78 2.82 -32.49
CA PRO A 356 6.86 4.02 -31.67
C PRO A 356 8.32 4.30 -31.34
N ALA A 357 8.88 5.27 -32.05
CA ALA A 357 10.27 5.64 -32.01
C ALA A 357 10.64 5.97 -30.57
N ARG A 358 11.82 5.55 -30.11
CA ARG A 358 12.38 6.17 -28.90
C ARG A 358 12.47 7.67 -29.17
N GLN A 359 11.79 8.42 -28.33
CA GLN A 359 11.72 9.87 -28.43
C GLN A 359 12.99 10.46 -27.80
N TYR A 360 13.43 11.55 -28.38
CA TYR A 360 14.56 12.37 -28.00
C TYR A 360 14.10 13.77 -27.66
N GLU A 361 14.76 14.38 -26.67
CA GLU A 361 14.69 15.80 -26.40
C GLU A 361 15.93 16.49 -26.97
N ILE A 362 15.77 17.73 -27.42
CA ILE A 362 16.86 18.59 -27.87
C ILE A 362 17.38 19.35 -26.65
N VAL A 363 18.69 19.36 -26.47
CA VAL A 363 19.38 20.09 -25.39
C VAL A 363 20.41 21.05 -25.98
N THR A 364 20.70 22.13 -25.27
CA THR A 364 21.75 23.07 -25.67
C THR A 364 23.14 22.47 -25.47
N PHE A 365 24.18 23.12 -26.01
CA PHE A 365 25.56 22.73 -25.78
C PHE A 365 25.91 22.67 -24.28
N GLY A 366 25.60 23.72 -23.51
CA GLY A 366 25.92 23.75 -22.07
C GLY A 366 25.18 22.69 -21.27
N GLU A 367 23.93 22.38 -21.63
CA GLU A 367 23.19 21.28 -21.00
C GLU A 367 23.78 19.91 -21.33
N TRP A 368 24.21 19.71 -22.57
CA TRP A 368 24.87 18.48 -22.98
C TRP A 368 26.20 18.29 -22.25
N GLU A 369 27.00 19.34 -22.15
CA GLU A 369 28.28 19.31 -21.43
C GLU A 369 28.07 18.96 -19.94
N ALA A 370 27.11 19.62 -19.28
CA ALA A 370 26.78 19.32 -17.89
C ALA A 370 26.27 17.89 -17.67
N LEU A 371 25.52 17.33 -18.63
CA LEU A 371 25.10 15.93 -18.61
C LEU A 371 26.28 14.97 -18.84
N TYR A 372 27.14 15.29 -19.80
CA TYR A 372 28.29 14.48 -20.18
C TYR A 372 29.27 14.36 -19.02
N ASP A 373 29.58 15.47 -18.36
CA ASP A 373 30.52 15.53 -17.23
C ASP A 373 30.04 14.70 -16.03
N ARG A 374 28.73 14.62 -15.81
CA ARG A 374 28.13 13.94 -14.64
C ARG A 374 27.80 12.47 -14.87
N TYR A 375 27.33 12.13 -16.07
CA TYR A 375 26.77 10.79 -16.33
C TYR A 375 27.54 9.98 -17.35
N CYS A 376 28.51 10.59 -18.03
CA CYS A 376 29.15 10.08 -19.24
C CYS A 376 28.15 9.82 -20.38
N ALA A 377 28.58 10.08 -21.61
CA ALA A 377 27.83 9.69 -22.80
C ALA A 377 28.69 8.87 -23.73
N GLU A 378 28.10 7.85 -24.34
CA GLU A 378 28.80 6.97 -25.29
C GLU A 378 29.05 7.70 -26.62
N PHE A 379 28.03 8.39 -27.14
CA PHE A 379 28.09 9.13 -28.40
C PHE A 379 27.25 10.42 -28.34
N ALA A 380 27.84 11.52 -28.81
CA ALA A 380 27.15 12.79 -28.97
C ALA A 380 26.55 12.90 -30.38
N ILE A 381 25.23 12.99 -30.47
CA ILE A 381 24.53 13.26 -31.74
C ILE A 381 23.97 14.67 -31.67
N GLY A 382 24.51 15.55 -32.50
CA GLY A 382 24.17 16.97 -32.48
C GLY A 382 24.14 17.62 -33.84
N PHE A 383 23.58 18.82 -33.87
CA PHE A 383 23.47 19.68 -35.05
C PHE A 383 23.77 21.12 -34.66
N ASP A 384 24.25 21.87 -35.64
CA ASP A 384 24.55 23.29 -35.52
C ASP A 384 23.48 24.09 -36.26
N VAL A 385 22.99 25.16 -35.65
CA VAL A 385 22.10 26.13 -36.28
C VAL A 385 22.91 27.35 -36.69
N VAL A 386 23.01 27.56 -38.00
CA VAL A 386 23.77 28.67 -38.62
C VAL A 386 22.80 29.45 -39.52
N ASN A 387 22.61 30.73 -39.22
CA ASN A 387 21.71 31.62 -39.97
C ASN A 387 20.27 31.06 -40.16
N GLY A 388 19.72 30.38 -39.15
CA GLY A 388 18.37 29.80 -39.20
C GLY A 388 18.25 28.49 -39.97
N ALA A 389 19.36 27.90 -40.41
CA ALA A 389 19.42 26.56 -41.01
C ALA A 389 20.20 25.61 -40.09
N TYR A 390 19.71 24.37 -39.94
CA TYR A 390 20.39 23.34 -39.16
C TYR A 390 21.32 22.49 -40.04
N HIS A 391 22.44 22.06 -39.47
CA HIS A 391 23.43 21.20 -40.11
C HIS A 391 23.85 20.12 -39.12
N TRP A 392 23.67 18.84 -39.46
CA TRP A 392 24.14 17.75 -38.60
C TRP A 392 25.65 17.69 -38.55
N ARG A 393 26.21 17.50 -37.35
CA ARG A 393 27.67 17.43 -37.14
C ARG A 393 28.29 16.17 -37.75
N THR A 394 27.51 15.12 -37.86
CA THR A 394 27.85 13.87 -38.57
C THR A 394 26.83 13.68 -39.68
N GLN A 395 27.30 13.30 -40.88
CA GLN A 395 26.43 13.13 -42.04
C GLN A 395 25.31 12.12 -41.77
N GLU A 396 24.11 12.44 -42.24
CA GLU A 396 22.96 11.54 -42.17
C GLU A 396 23.17 10.29 -43.04
N CYS A 397 22.79 9.15 -42.50
CA CYS A 397 22.72 7.90 -43.24
C CYS A 397 21.45 7.87 -44.09
N GLN A 398 21.59 8.12 -45.39
CA GLN A 398 20.46 8.07 -46.34
C GLN A 398 20.03 6.64 -46.72
N ILE A 399 20.83 5.63 -46.31
CA ILE A 399 20.59 4.21 -46.61
C ILE A 399 19.82 3.53 -45.47
N CYS A 400 20.17 3.85 -44.22
CA CYS A 400 19.57 3.23 -43.03
C CYS A 400 18.54 4.16 -42.40
N ASN A 401 17.28 3.74 -42.41
CA ASN A 401 16.20 4.52 -41.82
C ASN A 401 16.03 4.19 -40.33
N TYR A 402 15.84 5.23 -39.51
CA TYR A 402 15.53 5.10 -38.09
C TYR A 402 14.22 4.32 -37.89
N GLY A 403 14.20 3.34 -36.97
CA GLY A 403 13.00 2.56 -36.66
C GLY A 403 12.58 1.53 -37.71
N MET A 404 13.25 1.49 -38.86
CA MET A 404 13.08 0.46 -39.90
C MET A 404 14.06 -0.70 -39.63
N GLY A 405 13.90 -1.34 -38.48
CA GLY A 405 14.69 -2.52 -38.15
C GLY A 405 14.29 -3.72 -38.99
N GLY A 406 15.13 -4.04 -39.98
CA GLY A 406 15.42 -5.43 -40.33
C GLY A 406 16.06 -6.12 -39.12
N GLY A 407 15.24 -6.57 -38.19
CA GLY A 407 15.61 -7.67 -37.30
C GLY A 407 15.31 -9.00 -38.01
N PRO A 408 16.04 -10.09 -37.75
CA PRO A 408 15.68 -11.39 -38.30
C PRO A 408 14.25 -11.70 -37.87
N SER A 409 13.39 -11.98 -38.84
CA SER A 409 12.05 -12.50 -38.59
C SER A 409 12.19 -13.92 -38.04
N SER A 410 12.53 -14.05 -36.76
CA SER A 410 12.47 -15.32 -36.04
C SER A 410 11.02 -15.61 -35.66
N ASN A 411 10.18 -15.83 -36.68
CA ASN A 411 8.82 -16.38 -36.53
C ASN A 411 8.27 -16.86 -37.88
N GLN A 412 9.09 -17.58 -38.66
CA GLN A 412 8.55 -18.56 -39.59
C GLN A 412 8.71 -19.95 -38.96
N PRO A 413 7.61 -20.69 -38.72
CA PRO A 413 7.71 -22.12 -38.48
C PRO A 413 8.15 -22.75 -39.79
N ASN A 414 9.31 -23.39 -39.76
CA ASN A 414 9.89 -24.12 -40.88
C ASN A 414 8.90 -25.21 -41.35
N PRO A 415 8.30 -25.15 -42.55
CA PRO A 415 7.50 -26.23 -43.05
C PRO A 415 8.40 -27.18 -43.83
N ARG A 416 8.77 -28.30 -43.20
CA ARG A 416 9.41 -29.48 -43.79
C ARG A 416 10.90 -29.35 -44.17
N ARG A 417 11.80 -29.82 -43.30
CA ARG A 417 12.46 -31.13 -43.41
C ARG A 417 13.36 -31.37 -42.20
#